data_AF-A0A6I1EJ88-F1
#
_entry.id   AF-A0A6I1EJ88-F1
#
_cell.length_a   1.000
_cell.length_b   1.000
_cell.length_c   1.000
_cell.angle_alpha   90.00
_cell.angle_beta   90.00
_cell.angle_gamma   90.00
#
_symmetry.space_group_name_H-M   'P 1'
#
loop_
_entity.id
_entity.type
_entity.pdbx_description
1 polymer ?
#
loop_
_entity_poly.entity_id
_entity_poly.type
_entity_poly.pdbx_seq_one_letter_code
_entity_poly.pdbx_strand_id
1 'polypeptide(L)'
;MSKQARKSRGPSVVESEIPRLTPQEIFEGYERHLYSVEDAKTLMQMPRSTFMRHLKNWRETGRLPSHTGQGNRVPANKLDPQIRARIIEFATGKYEGFQATLLHKYLLIEGIEVSVETVRRILTTLRPEETPKERRSTAHKLRRRRSSVGELIQIDGSPHPWFEGTGDDNSYALLIFVDDATSRIMVAGFYPTETSEGYLQLLNKYIEKYGIPWALYSDRHSIFAPVNPSKSGKSEETQFQRVCRELGVTGIRANSPEAKGRVERTFSTLQGRWPKEFRVLGIRNMAEANSRMPELLASYNQEFAIAPADSKDSHAPLLEETKERIEQIFARWHTRMISRNLTVSYGSK
;
A
#
# COMPACT_ATOMS: atom_id res chain seq x y z
N MET A 1 44.79 -66.72 36.55
CA MET A 1 44.19 -66.50 37.89
C MET A 1 43.16 -65.38 37.76
N SER A 2 41.86 -65.70 37.90
CA SER A 2 40.97 -65.16 38.96
C SER A 2 40.67 -63.65 38.82
N LYS A 3 39.43 -63.13 38.74
CA LYS A 3 38.09 -63.63 39.08
C LYS A 3 37.03 -62.88 38.25
N GLN A 4 36.02 -63.61 37.81
CA GLN A 4 34.69 -63.08 37.50
C GLN A 4 34.04 -62.56 38.79
N ALA A 5 33.53 -61.33 38.76
CA ALA A 5 32.63 -60.81 39.79
C ALA A 5 31.21 -60.71 39.20
N ARG A 6 30.36 -61.64 39.64
CA ARG A 6 28.90 -61.59 39.50
C ARG A 6 28.37 -60.29 40.10
N LYS A 7 27.57 -59.54 39.34
CA LYS A 7 26.60 -58.58 39.90
C LYS A 7 25.18 -59.03 39.55
N SER A 8 24.43 -59.18 40.62
CA SER A 8 23.05 -59.63 40.79
C SER A 8 22.05 -59.07 39.78
N ARG A 9 21.23 -59.96 39.21
CA ARG A 9 19.93 -59.65 38.62
C ARG A 9 18.99 -59.13 39.72
N GLY A 10 18.64 -57.84 39.67
CA GLY A 10 17.46 -57.27 40.33
C GLY A 10 16.24 -57.42 39.43
N PRO A 11 15.01 -57.41 39.98
CA PRO A 11 13.82 -57.92 39.31
C PRO A 11 13.44 -57.06 38.10
N SER A 12 13.12 -57.74 37.00
CA SER A 12 12.41 -57.18 35.86
C SER A 12 11.06 -56.65 36.34
N VAL A 13 10.91 -55.33 36.42
CA VAL A 13 9.59 -54.71 36.48
C VAL A 13 8.96 -54.97 35.11
N VAL A 14 8.01 -55.89 35.12
CA VAL A 14 7.11 -56.14 33.99
C VAL A 14 6.37 -54.83 33.77
N GLU A 15 6.74 -54.08 32.74
CA GLU A 15 5.85 -53.07 32.15
C GLU A 15 4.61 -53.83 31.69
N SER A 16 3.60 -53.87 32.56
CA SER A 16 2.28 -54.35 32.21
C SER A 16 1.78 -53.50 31.04
N GLU A 17 1.59 -54.11 29.87
CA GLU A 17 0.83 -53.56 28.76
C GLU A 17 -0.52 -53.08 29.31
N ILE A 18 -0.66 -51.77 29.53
CA ILE A 18 -1.94 -51.18 29.89
C ILE A 18 -2.81 -51.33 28.63
N PRO A 19 -3.93 -52.06 28.67
CA PRO A 19 -4.80 -52.18 27.51
C PRO A 19 -5.23 -50.77 27.10
N ARG A 20 -5.23 -50.46 25.79
CA ARG A 20 -5.76 -49.19 25.25
C ARG A 20 -7.27 -49.17 25.45
N LEU A 21 -7.70 -48.93 26.69
CA LEU A 21 -9.10 -48.75 27.04
C LEU A 21 -9.59 -47.46 26.39
N THR A 22 -10.71 -47.56 25.71
CA THR A 22 -11.44 -46.41 25.19
C THR A 22 -11.95 -45.55 26.35
N PRO A 23 -12.14 -44.23 26.14
CA PRO A 23 -12.73 -43.36 27.16
C PRO A 23 -14.08 -43.85 27.72
N GLN A 24 -14.86 -44.58 26.92
CA GLN A 24 -16.12 -45.18 27.35
C GLN A 24 -15.89 -46.32 28.34
N GLU A 25 -14.96 -47.24 28.04
CA GLU A 25 -14.60 -48.36 28.93
C GLU A 25 -14.03 -47.86 30.27
N ILE A 26 -13.29 -46.75 30.25
CA ILE A 26 -12.76 -46.14 31.48
C ILE A 26 -13.89 -45.54 32.34
N PHE A 27 -14.90 -44.89 31.71
CA PHE A 27 -16.06 -44.38 32.45
C PHE A 27 -16.95 -45.50 32.99
N GLU A 28 -17.24 -46.54 32.21
CA GLU A 28 -17.98 -47.72 32.68
C GLU A 28 -17.24 -48.45 33.81
N GLY A 29 -15.92 -48.60 33.69
CA GLY A 29 -15.09 -49.20 34.73
C GLY A 29 -15.06 -48.36 36.01
N TYR A 30 -15.06 -47.03 35.89
CA TYR A 30 -15.18 -46.13 37.04
C TYR A 30 -16.54 -46.24 37.75
N GLU A 31 -17.66 -46.33 37.01
CA GLU A 31 -18.99 -46.57 37.60
C GLU A 31 -19.09 -47.91 38.32
N ARG A 32 -18.39 -48.94 37.80
CA ARG A 32 -18.33 -50.27 38.41
C ARG A 32 -17.32 -50.36 39.55
N HIS A 33 -16.76 -49.23 40.00
CA HIS A 33 -15.74 -49.13 41.04
C HIS A 33 -14.46 -49.94 40.77
N LEU A 34 -14.16 -50.21 39.50
CA LEU A 34 -12.95 -50.93 39.08
C LEU A 34 -11.70 -50.02 39.07
N TYR A 35 -11.90 -48.71 38.98
CA TYR A 35 -10.83 -47.71 38.98
C TYR A 35 -11.10 -46.62 40.02
N SER A 36 -10.07 -46.19 40.73
CA SER A 36 -10.17 -44.96 41.52
C SER A 36 -10.17 -43.72 40.62
N VAL A 37 -10.54 -42.56 41.17
CA VAL A 37 -10.47 -41.29 40.44
C VAL A 37 -9.05 -41.00 39.96
N GLU A 38 -8.03 -41.40 40.73
CA GLU A 38 -6.64 -41.13 40.41
C GLU A 38 -6.13 -42.04 39.29
N ASP A 39 -6.60 -43.29 39.26
CA ASP A 39 -6.32 -44.23 38.17
C ASP A 39 -6.99 -43.78 36.87
N ALA A 40 -8.26 -43.38 36.93
CA ALA A 40 -9.02 -42.95 35.76
C ALA A 40 -8.45 -41.65 35.13
N LYS A 41 -7.96 -40.71 35.95
CA LYS A 41 -7.24 -39.51 35.47
C LYS A 41 -5.97 -39.87 34.73
N THR A 42 -5.22 -40.84 35.25
CA THR A 42 -3.95 -41.29 34.67
C THR A 42 -4.19 -42.01 33.35
N LEU A 43 -5.20 -42.89 33.30
CA LEU A 43 -5.60 -43.62 32.09
C LEU A 43 -6.10 -42.68 30.98
N MET A 44 -6.83 -41.62 31.32
CA MET A 44 -7.36 -40.65 30.35
C MET A 44 -6.45 -39.44 30.09
N GLN A 45 -5.30 -39.35 30.77
CA GLN A 45 -4.35 -38.24 30.69
C GLN A 45 -5.00 -36.85 30.81
N MET A 46 -5.94 -36.70 31.75
CA MET A 46 -6.66 -35.43 31.94
C MET A 46 -6.82 -35.03 33.41
N PRO A 47 -6.93 -33.72 33.71
CA PRO A 47 -7.16 -33.25 35.08
C PRO A 47 -8.47 -33.77 35.68
N ARG A 48 -8.52 -33.89 37.02
CA ARG A 48 -9.68 -34.40 37.78
C ARG A 48 -10.98 -33.67 37.42
N SER A 49 -10.92 -32.35 37.30
CA SER A 49 -12.07 -31.50 36.99
C SER A 49 -12.64 -31.79 35.60
N THR A 50 -11.77 -31.98 34.60
CA THR A 50 -12.16 -32.35 33.23
C THR A 50 -12.76 -33.75 33.20
N PHE A 51 -12.13 -34.71 33.88
CA PHE A 51 -12.66 -36.08 34.01
C PHE A 51 -14.07 -36.09 34.62
N MET A 52 -14.26 -35.43 35.76
CA MET A 52 -15.58 -35.37 36.44
C MET A 52 -16.64 -34.66 35.58
N ARG A 53 -16.26 -33.60 34.86
CA ARG A 53 -17.18 -32.90 33.93
C ARG A 53 -17.60 -33.80 32.78
N HIS A 54 -16.65 -34.58 32.23
CA HIS A 54 -16.92 -35.49 31.12
C HIS A 54 -17.75 -36.70 31.59
N LEU A 55 -17.47 -37.23 32.77
CA LEU A 55 -18.24 -38.30 33.40
C LEU A 55 -19.68 -37.86 33.66
N LYS A 56 -19.90 -36.64 34.19
CA LYS A 56 -21.25 -36.10 34.38
C LYS A 56 -22.03 -36.04 33.05
N ASN A 57 -21.43 -35.51 32.00
CA ASN A 57 -22.08 -35.45 30.68
C ASN A 57 -22.35 -36.86 30.11
N TRP A 58 -21.42 -37.80 30.32
CA TRP A 58 -21.59 -39.18 29.89
C TRP A 58 -22.72 -39.90 30.65
N ARG A 59 -22.87 -39.68 31.97
CA ARG A 59 -24.02 -40.16 32.77
C ARG A 59 -25.35 -39.64 32.25
N GLU A 60 -25.38 -38.38 31.81
CA GLU A 60 -26.60 -37.71 31.37
C GLU A 60 -26.98 -38.04 29.91
N THR A 61 -26.00 -38.29 29.04
CA THR A 61 -26.21 -38.39 27.58
C THR A 61 -25.73 -39.68 26.93
N GLY A 62 -24.97 -40.51 27.65
CA GLY A 62 -24.31 -41.72 27.12
C GLY A 62 -23.20 -41.43 26.10
N ARG A 63 -22.86 -40.15 25.84
CA ARG A 63 -21.91 -39.74 24.81
C ARG A 63 -20.71 -39.03 25.40
N LEU A 64 -19.54 -39.25 24.79
CA LEU A 64 -18.34 -38.48 25.11
C LEU A 64 -18.53 -37.02 24.70
N PRO A 65 -18.18 -36.03 25.55
CA PRO A 65 -18.16 -34.64 25.12
C PRO A 65 -17.17 -34.49 23.96
N SER A 66 -17.63 -34.03 22.80
CA SER A 66 -16.72 -33.62 21.74
C SER A 66 -15.99 -32.35 22.20
N HIS A 67 -14.68 -32.26 21.93
CA HIS A 67 -13.94 -30.99 22.07
C HIS A 67 -14.49 -29.87 21.16
N THR A 68 -15.47 -30.19 20.32
CA THR A 68 -16.01 -29.36 19.24
C THR A 68 -17.49 -29.01 19.47
N GLY A 69 -17.86 -28.58 20.68
CA GLY A 69 -19.14 -27.90 20.94
C GLY A 69 -19.33 -26.59 20.13
N GLN A 70 -18.32 -26.17 19.36
CA GLN A 70 -18.37 -25.05 18.41
C GLN A 70 -18.56 -25.47 16.94
N GLY A 71 -18.46 -26.76 16.59
CA GLY A 71 -18.37 -27.20 15.19
C GLY A 71 -19.65 -27.05 14.36
N ASN A 72 -20.81 -26.90 15.00
CA ASN A 72 -22.11 -26.85 14.31
C ASN A 72 -22.83 -25.51 14.42
N ARG A 73 -22.19 -24.47 15.00
CA ARG A 73 -22.74 -23.12 14.97
C ARG A 73 -22.35 -22.46 13.66
N VAL A 74 -23.35 -22.25 12.80
CA VAL A 74 -23.20 -21.32 11.68
C VAL A 74 -22.82 -19.96 12.28
N PRO A 75 -21.68 -19.35 11.88
CA PRO A 75 -21.29 -18.05 12.40
C PRO A 75 -22.41 -17.04 12.10
N ALA A 76 -22.76 -16.19 13.07
CA ALA A 76 -23.72 -15.10 12.83
C ALA A 76 -23.30 -14.19 11.65
N ASN A 77 -21.99 -14.16 11.35
CA ASN A 77 -21.39 -13.40 10.25
C ASN A 77 -21.22 -14.24 8.97
N LYS A 78 -21.95 -15.35 8.80
CA LYS A 78 -21.90 -16.12 7.57
C LYS A 78 -22.50 -15.28 6.45
N LEU A 79 -21.63 -14.83 5.56
CA LEU A 79 -22.02 -14.12 4.35
C LEU A 79 -23.03 -14.97 3.57
N ASP A 80 -24.09 -14.33 3.10
CA ASP A 80 -25.07 -14.95 2.21
C ASP A 80 -24.34 -15.61 1.01
N PRO A 81 -24.55 -16.91 0.76
CA PRO A 81 -23.98 -17.59 -0.40
C PRO A 81 -24.20 -16.85 -1.72
N GLN A 82 -25.34 -16.18 -1.90
CA GLN A 82 -25.65 -15.41 -3.11
C GLN A 82 -24.75 -14.18 -3.25
N ILE A 83 -24.59 -13.42 -2.15
CA ILE A 83 -23.68 -12.26 -2.13
C ILE A 83 -22.24 -12.72 -2.38
N ARG A 84 -21.83 -13.84 -1.77
CA ARG A 84 -20.50 -14.42 -2.03
C ARG A 84 -20.29 -14.77 -3.49
N ALA A 85 -21.26 -15.44 -4.13
CA ALA A 85 -21.18 -15.80 -5.53
C ALA A 85 -21.06 -14.56 -6.44
N ARG A 86 -21.84 -13.51 -6.15
CA ARG A 86 -21.80 -12.25 -6.89
C ARG A 86 -20.47 -11.50 -6.73
N ILE A 87 -19.88 -11.51 -5.53
CA ILE A 87 -18.53 -10.95 -5.32
C ILE A 87 -17.49 -11.71 -6.14
N ILE A 88 -17.59 -13.04 -6.21
CA ILE A 88 -16.68 -13.87 -7.00
C ILE A 88 -16.83 -13.54 -8.48
N GLU A 89 -18.06 -13.48 -9.00
CA GLU A 89 -18.35 -13.11 -10.40
C GLU A 89 -17.73 -11.75 -10.76
N PHE A 90 -17.94 -10.74 -9.92
CA PHE A 90 -17.34 -9.43 -10.10
C PHE A 90 -15.81 -9.48 -10.08
N ALA A 91 -15.22 -10.24 -9.14
CA ALA A 91 -13.79 -10.37 -9.01
C ALA A 91 -13.14 -11.10 -10.20
N THR A 92 -13.81 -12.08 -10.82
CA THR A 92 -13.28 -12.84 -11.96
C THR A 92 -13.63 -12.23 -13.32
N GLY A 93 -14.62 -11.34 -13.38
CA GLY A 93 -15.05 -10.66 -14.60
C GLY A 93 -14.69 -9.18 -14.58
N LYS A 94 -15.68 -8.32 -14.37
CA LYS A 94 -15.59 -6.85 -14.49
C LYS A 94 -14.41 -6.23 -13.72
N TYR A 95 -14.07 -6.77 -12.55
CA TYR A 95 -13.02 -6.26 -11.65
C TYR A 95 -11.84 -7.21 -11.52
N GLU A 96 -11.54 -7.95 -12.59
CA GLU A 96 -10.37 -8.82 -12.65
C GLU A 96 -9.07 -8.07 -12.29
N GLY A 97 -8.23 -8.71 -11.48
CA GLY A 97 -6.98 -8.12 -10.98
C GLY A 97 -7.14 -7.06 -9.90
N PHE A 98 -8.36 -6.66 -9.49
CA PHE A 98 -8.54 -5.64 -8.44
C PHE A 98 -7.99 -6.14 -7.10
N GLN A 99 -7.27 -5.25 -6.39
CA GLN A 99 -6.88 -5.50 -5.01
C GLN A 99 -8.09 -5.35 -4.07
N ALA A 100 -8.04 -5.97 -2.88
CA ALA A 100 -9.18 -6.03 -1.96
C ALA A 100 -9.81 -4.67 -1.62
N THR A 101 -9.00 -3.62 -1.39
CA THR A 101 -9.48 -2.27 -1.08
C THR A 101 -10.19 -1.62 -2.26
N LEU A 102 -9.64 -1.79 -3.46
CA LEU A 102 -10.22 -1.28 -4.70
C LEU A 102 -11.51 -2.04 -5.05
N LEU A 103 -11.51 -3.37 -4.96
CA LEU A 103 -12.70 -4.17 -5.19
C LEU A 103 -13.81 -3.80 -4.21
N HIS A 104 -13.50 -3.63 -2.93
CA HIS A 104 -14.46 -3.16 -1.93
C HIS A 104 -15.11 -1.82 -2.32
N LYS A 105 -14.32 -0.82 -2.74
CA LYS A 105 -14.84 0.47 -3.23
C LYS A 105 -15.88 0.28 -4.33
N TYR A 106 -15.59 -0.58 -5.32
CA TYR A 106 -16.50 -0.81 -6.44
C TYR A 106 -17.70 -1.69 -6.07
N LEU A 107 -17.55 -2.63 -5.13
CA LEU A 107 -18.68 -3.40 -4.59
C LEU A 107 -19.71 -2.51 -3.89
N LEU A 108 -19.27 -1.47 -3.17
CA LEU A 108 -20.17 -0.48 -2.58
C LEU A 108 -20.98 0.27 -3.64
N ILE A 109 -20.36 0.61 -4.79
CA ILE A 109 -21.05 1.24 -5.92
C ILE A 109 -22.07 0.28 -6.54
N GLU A 110 -21.77 -1.01 -6.57
CA GLU A 110 -22.67 -2.08 -7.03
C GLU A 110 -23.74 -2.46 -5.98
N GLY A 111 -23.82 -1.74 -4.85
CA GLY A 111 -24.81 -1.95 -3.79
C GLY A 111 -24.52 -3.12 -2.85
N ILE A 112 -23.28 -3.62 -2.82
CA ILE A 112 -22.85 -4.73 -1.96
C ILE A 112 -22.05 -4.20 -0.77
N GLU A 113 -22.68 -4.20 0.40
CA GLU A 113 -22.06 -3.77 1.65
C GLU A 113 -21.42 -4.96 2.38
N VAL A 114 -20.09 -5.06 2.29
CA VAL A 114 -19.29 -6.07 2.99
C VAL A 114 -18.02 -5.44 3.52
N SER A 115 -17.42 -6.01 4.58
CA SER A 115 -16.13 -5.52 5.06
C SER A 115 -15.00 -5.77 4.03
N VAL A 116 -14.01 -4.87 3.98
CA VAL A 116 -12.78 -5.07 3.18
C VAL A 116 -12.11 -6.42 3.49
N GLU A 117 -12.15 -6.86 4.74
CA GLU A 117 -11.56 -8.12 5.18
C GLU A 117 -12.31 -9.35 4.62
N THR A 118 -13.64 -9.26 4.48
CA THR A 118 -14.44 -10.26 3.78
C THR A 118 -13.98 -10.40 2.33
N VAL A 119 -13.81 -9.28 1.64
CA VAL A 119 -13.32 -9.24 0.25
C VAL A 119 -11.92 -9.83 0.16
N ARG A 120 -11.02 -9.45 1.07
CA ARG A 120 -9.64 -9.98 1.13
C ARG A 120 -9.63 -11.50 1.26
N ARG A 121 -10.40 -12.08 2.18
CA ARG A 121 -10.49 -13.55 2.36
C ARG A 121 -11.00 -14.26 1.12
N ILE A 122 -12.00 -13.69 0.45
CA ILE A 122 -12.52 -14.23 -0.82
C ILE A 122 -11.41 -14.21 -1.87
N LEU A 123 -10.72 -13.08 -2.05
CA LEU A 123 -9.63 -12.96 -3.02
C LEU A 123 -8.45 -13.89 -2.72
N THR A 124 -8.02 -14.03 -1.46
CA THR A 124 -6.97 -14.99 -1.07
C THR A 124 -7.36 -16.44 -1.38
N THR A 125 -8.65 -16.77 -1.33
CA THR A 125 -9.14 -18.10 -1.72
C THR A 125 -9.16 -18.27 -3.24
N LEU A 126 -9.54 -17.22 -3.98
CA LEU A 126 -9.62 -17.24 -5.44
C LEU A 126 -8.25 -17.19 -6.12
N ARG A 127 -7.29 -16.46 -5.52
CA ARG A 127 -5.97 -16.15 -6.08
C ARG A 127 -4.88 -16.31 -5.00
N PRO A 128 -4.65 -17.54 -4.50
CA PRO A 128 -3.67 -17.77 -3.45
C PRO A 128 -2.25 -17.34 -3.85
N GLU A 129 -1.90 -17.44 -5.13
CA GLU A 129 -0.62 -17.05 -5.72
C GLU A 129 -0.33 -15.54 -5.68
N GLU A 130 -1.37 -14.69 -5.70
CA GLU A 130 -1.23 -13.23 -5.60
C GLU A 130 -1.01 -12.75 -4.15
N THR A 131 -1.14 -13.65 -3.17
CA THR A 131 -0.98 -13.32 -1.76
C THR A 131 0.50 -12.98 -1.49
N PRO A 132 0.82 -11.76 -1.00
CA PRO A 132 2.20 -11.38 -0.74
C PRO A 132 2.84 -12.35 0.26
N LYS A 133 3.89 -13.05 -0.15
CA LYS A 133 4.78 -13.75 0.80
C LYS A 133 5.39 -12.69 1.70
N GLU A 134 5.32 -12.89 3.02
CA GLU A 134 5.83 -11.95 4.03
C GLU A 134 7.20 -11.41 3.63
N ARG A 135 7.24 -10.15 3.17
CA ARG A 135 8.48 -9.41 3.02
C ARG A 135 8.68 -8.63 4.31
N ARG A 136 9.70 -8.98 5.08
CA ARG A 136 10.21 -8.12 6.15
C ARG A 136 10.75 -6.85 5.52
N SER A 137 9.92 -5.82 5.37
CA SER A 137 10.41 -4.48 5.08
C SER A 137 11.05 -3.95 6.35
N THR A 138 12.29 -3.49 6.26
CA THR A 138 12.89 -2.64 7.29
C THR A 138 11.97 -1.44 7.51
N ALA A 139 11.53 -1.22 8.75
CA ALA A 139 10.68 -0.09 9.08
C ALA A 139 11.51 1.19 8.97
N HIS A 140 11.49 1.83 7.81
CA HIS A 140 12.13 3.12 7.62
C HIS A 140 11.31 4.20 8.33
N LYS A 141 11.96 5.00 9.19
CA LYS A 141 11.29 6.12 9.86
C LYS A 141 10.90 7.17 8.83
N LEU A 142 9.60 7.37 8.67
CA LEU A 142 9.09 8.45 7.82
C LEU A 142 9.35 9.80 8.48
N ARG A 143 9.81 10.79 7.69
CA ARG A 143 9.90 12.20 8.12
C ARG A 143 8.56 12.69 8.67
N ARG A 144 8.53 13.54 9.71
CA ARG A 144 7.29 14.19 10.16
C ARG A 144 6.67 15.04 9.04
N ARG A 145 5.33 15.12 9.00
CA ARG A 145 4.59 16.00 8.08
C ARG A 145 4.87 17.47 8.39
N ARG A 146 4.76 18.32 7.37
CA ARG A 146 4.53 19.75 7.52
C ARG A 146 3.16 20.02 8.15
N SER A 147 2.99 21.22 8.69
CA SER A 147 1.82 21.53 9.52
C SER A 147 0.63 21.91 8.65
N SER A 148 0.85 22.78 7.66
CA SER A 148 -0.17 23.34 6.79
C SER A 148 0.08 23.00 5.32
N VAL A 149 -0.99 23.14 4.52
CA VAL A 149 -0.96 22.94 3.07
C VAL A 149 -0.07 23.99 2.43
N GLY A 150 0.73 23.60 1.42
CA GLY A 150 1.56 24.53 0.66
C GLY A 150 2.94 24.83 1.27
N GLU A 151 3.23 24.33 2.48
CA GLU A 151 4.57 24.46 3.09
C GLU A 151 5.63 23.62 2.36
N LEU A 152 5.26 22.44 1.88
CA LEU A 152 6.15 21.54 1.17
C LEU A 152 5.37 20.64 0.22
N ILE A 153 5.70 20.75 -1.07
CA ILE A 153 5.11 19.93 -2.12
C ILE A 153 6.16 18.96 -2.63
N GLN A 154 5.90 17.67 -2.50
CA GLN A 154 6.75 16.63 -3.07
C GLN A 154 6.41 16.45 -4.54
N ILE A 155 7.41 16.61 -5.41
CA ILE A 155 7.26 16.45 -6.84
C ILE A 155 8.02 15.20 -7.27
N ASP A 156 7.38 14.38 -8.09
CA ASP A 156 7.98 13.14 -8.57
C ASP A 156 7.28 12.61 -9.82
N GLY A 157 7.99 11.73 -10.53
CA GLY A 157 7.58 11.13 -11.78
C GLY A 157 7.59 9.61 -11.71
N SER A 158 6.63 8.98 -12.38
CA SER A 158 6.57 7.52 -12.46
C SER A 158 6.27 7.06 -13.90
N PRO A 159 7.30 6.60 -14.62
CA PRO A 159 7.14 5.78 -15.81
C PRO A 159 6.49 4.45 -15.43
N HIS A 160 5.35 4.12 -16.03
CA HIS A 160 4.63 2.87 -15.78
C HIS A 160 3.70 2.54 -16.96
N PRO A 161 3.35 1.26 -17.20
CA PRO A 161 2.26 0.87 -18.09
C PRO A 161 0.90 1.28 -17.51
N TRP A 162 0.57 2.57 -17.60
CA TRP A 162 -0.66 3.13 -17.03
C TRP A 162 -1.93 2.76 -17.79
N PHE A 163 -1.81 2.40 -19.08
CA PHE A 163 -2.93 2.11 -19.98
C PHE A 163 -2.80 0.70 -20.52
N GLU A 164 -3.93 -0.01 -20.61
CA GLU A 164 -3.97 -1.36 -21.19
C GLU A 164 -4.07 -1.30 -22.71
N GLY A 165 -3.41 -2.24 -23.39
CA GLY A 165 -3.51 -2.39 -24.85
C GLY A 165 -2.66 -1.44 -25.68
N THR A 166 -1.86 -0.57 -25.06
CA THR A 166 -0.73 0.08 -25.73
C THR A 166 0.41 -0.94 -25.77
N GLY A 167 0.80 -1.41 -26.95
CA GLY A 167 1.87 -2.39 -27.14
C GLY A 167 3.16 -2.05 -26.38
N ASP A 168 4.01 -3.05 -26.19
CA ASP A 168 5.08 -3.19 -25.18
C ASP A 168 6.11 -2.04 -25.00
N ASP A 169 6.01 -0.91 -25.73
CA ASP A 169 7.05 0.13 -25.81
C ASP A 169 6.65 1.55 -25.33
N ASN A 170 5.42 1.80 -24.87
CA ASN A 170 4.99 3.16 -24.47
C ASN A 170 4.66 3.29 -22.97
N SER A 171 5.68 3.18 -22.11
CA SER A 171 5.54 3.62 -20.71
C SER A 171 5.36 5.14 -20.67
N TYR A 172 4.18 5.62 -20.32
CA TYR A 172 3.96 7.04 -20.07
C TYR A 172 4.48 7.42 -18.67
N ALA A 173 4.89 8.67 -18.51
CA ALA A 173 5.26 9.22 -17.21
C ALA A 173 4.07 9.93 -16.59
N LEU A 174 3.66 9.50 -15.40
CA LEU A 174 2.77 10.28 -14.54
C LEU A 174 3.63 11.20 -13.67
N LEU A 175 3.43 12.51 -13.79
CA LEU A 175 4.03 13.50 -12.90
C LEU A 175 2.99 13.93 -11.87
N ILE A 176 3.38 13.98 -10.59
CA ILE A 176 2.48 14.37 -9.49
C ILE A 176 3.14 15.38 -8.56
N PHE A 177 2.30 16.25 -7.99
CA PHE A 177 2.66 17.19 -6.94
C PHE A 177 1.83 16.84 -5.71
N VAL A 178 2.48 16.32 -4.67
CA VAL A 178 1.82 15.82 -3.46
C VAL A 178 2.10 16.75 -2.29
N ASP A 179 1.05 17.28 -1.67
CA ASP A 179 1.20 18.07 -0.45
C ASP A 179 1.61 17.18 0.73
N ASP A 180 2.69 17.56 1.40
CA ASP A 180 3.26 16.75 2.48
C ASP A 180 2.39 16.73 3.75
N ALA A 181 1.68 17.83 4.03
CA ALA A 181 0.82 17.95 5.20
C ALA A 181 -0.43 17.05 5.08
N THR A 182 -1.01 16.96 3.89
CA THR A 182 -2.32 16.32 3.67
C THR A 182 -2.26 15.02 2.87
N SER A 183 -1.13 14.68 2.24
CA SER A 183 -1.04 13.60 1.25
C SER A 183 -1.94 13.79 0.02
N ARG A 184 -2.52 14.98 -0.18
CA ARG A 184 -3.31 15.28 -1.37
C ARG A 184 -2.41 15.38 -2.59
N ILE A 185 -2.85 14.79 -3.69
CA ILE A 185 -2.30 15.11 -5.00
C ILE A 185 -2.94 16.44 -5.42
N MET A 186 -2.12 17.48 -5.44
CA MET A 186 -2.54 18.86 -5.71
C MET A 186 -2.78 19.07 -7.20
N VAL A 187 -1.84 18.60 -8.02
CA VAL A 187 -1.93 18.50 -9.48
C VAL A 187 -1.22 17.24 -9.95
N ALA A 188 -1.64 16.72 -11.09
CA ALA A 188 -1.00 15.61 -11.78
C ALA A 188 -1.18 15.75 -13.30
N GLY A 189 -0.34 15.04 -14.06
CA GLY A 189 -0.46 14.97 -15.51
C GLY A 189 0.30 13.79 -16.07
N PHE A 190 -0.26 13.17 -17.11
CA PHE A 190 0.45 12.18 -17.92
C PHE A 190 1.18 12.85 -19.07
N TYR A 191 2.41 12.39 -19.30
CA TYR A 191 3.31 12.87 -20.34
C TYR A 191 3.94 11.67 -21.06
N PRO A 192 4.40 11.83 -22.32
CA PRO A 192 5.10 10.76 -23.03
C PRO A 192 6.34 10.27 -22.27
N THR A 193 7.10 11.20 -21.70
CA THR A 193 8.30 10.92 -20.88
C THR A 193 8.43 11.93 -19.76
N GLU A 194 9.24 11.61 -18.75
CA GLU A 194 9.56 12.53 -17.67
C GLU A 194 10.56 13.58 -18.14
N THR A 195 10.11 14.84 -18.20
CA THR A 195 10.91 15.97 -18.72
C THR A 195 10.77 17.21 -17.86
N SER A 196 11.78 18.08 -17.88
CA SER A 196 11.70 19.39 -17.20
C SER A 196 10.52 20.23 -17.66
N GLU A 197 10.18 20.15 -18.95
CA GLU A 197 9.04 20.84 -19.55
C GLU A 197 7.71 20.36 -18.94
N GLY A 198 7.54 19.05 -18.78
CA GLY A 198 6.36 18.49 -18.12
C GLY A 198 6.19 19.00 -16.68
N TYR A 199 7.28 19.05 -15.91
CA TYR A 199 7.26 19.60 -14.56
C TYR A 199 6.94 21.10 -14.53
N LEU A 200 7.47 21.89 -15.47
CA LEU A 200 7.18 23.33 -15.56
C LEU A 200 5.73 23.58 -15.92
N GLN A 201 5.17 22.86 -16.89
CA GLN A 201 3.75 22.95 -17.24
C GLN A 201 2.87 22.60 -16.04
N LEU A 202 3.23 21.56 -15.29
CA LEU A 202 2.47 21.12 -14.13
C LEU A 202 2.60 22.12 -12.96
N LEU A 203 3.77 22.72 -12.75
CA LEU A 203 4.00 23.79 -11.79
C LEU A 203 3.19 25.05 -12.15
N ASN A 204 3.07 25.40 -13.43
CA ASN A 204 2.23 26.53 -13.84
C ASN A 204 0.76 26.30 -13.44
N LYS A 205 0.22 25.10 -13.76
CA LYS A 205 -1.14 24.71 -13.34
C LYS A 205 -1.33 24.71 -11.83
N TYR A 206 -0.29 24.32 -11.08
CA TYR A 206 -0.30 24.36 -9.62
C TYR A 206 -0.48 25.79 -9.13
N ILE A 207 0.34 26.71 -9.64
CA ILE A 207 0.39 28.11 -9.18
C ILE A 207 -0.90 28.84 -9.55
N GLU A 208 -1.42 28.63 -10.76
CA GLU A 208 -2.71 29.19 -11.19
C GLU A 208 -3.85 28.79 -10.24
N LYS A 209 -3.81 27.57 -9.72
CA LYS A 209 -4.89 27.01 -8.90
C LYS A 209 -4.76 27.31 -7.40
N TYR A 210 -3.55 27.25 -6.86
CA TYR A 210 -3.31 27.30 -5.41
C TYR A 210 -2.43 28.47 -4.97
N GLY A 211 -1.74 29.14 -5.90
CA GLY A 211 -0.69 30.10 -5.58
C GLY A 211 0.69 29.44 -5.42
N ILE A 212 1.65 30.23 -4.92
CA ILE A 212 3.06 29.86 -4.88
C ILE A 212 3.35 29.08 -3.60
N PRO A 213 3.84 27.82 -3.66
CA PRO A 213 4.20 27.06 -2.47
C PRO A 213 5.52 27.57 -1.88
N TRP A 214 5.74 27.32 -0.58
CA TRP A 214 7.00 27.69 0.08
C TRP A 214 8.19 26.91 -0.47
N ALA A 215 8.00 25.60 -0.63
CA ALA A 215 9.08 24.72 -1.04
C ALA A 215 8.60 23.55 -1.92
N LEU A 216 9.43 23.19 -2.88
CA LEU A 216 9.31 21.96 -3.64
C LEU A 216 10.36 20.97 -3.17
N TYR A 217 9.96 19.72 -2.98
CA TYR A 217 10.82 18.62 -2.58
C TYR A 217 10.95 17.64 -3.74
N SER A 218 12.16 17.48 -4.26
CA SER A 218 12.44 16.60 -5.39
C SER A 218 13.63 15.69 -5.12
N ASP A 219 13.76 14.63 -5.93
CA ASP A 219 14.98 13.85 -5.99
C ASP A 219 16.12 14.64 -6.67
N ARG A 220 17.35 14.15 -6.59
CA ARG A 220 18.53 14.66 -7.31
C ARG A 220 18.55 14.23 -8.78
N HIS A 221 17.39 14.17 -9.42
CA HIS A 221 17.31 13.92 -10.85
C HIS A 221 17.91 15.10 -11.64
N SER A 222 18.46 14.82 -12.82
CA SER A 222 19.09 15.79 -13.73
C SER A 222 18.19 16.97 -14.13
N ILE A 223 16.88 16.79 -13.99
CA ILE A 223 15.85 17.79 -14.25
C ILE A 223 15.90 18.92 -13.21
N PHE A 224 16.18 18.56 -11.95
CA PHE A 224 16.18 19.44 -10.80
C PHE A 224 17.59 19.90 -10.40
N ALA A 225 18.61 19.26 -10.97
CA ALA A 225 20.01 19.56 -10.71
C ALA A 225 20.86 19.30 -11.95
N PRO A 226 21.79 20.19 -12.31
CA PRO A 226 22.74 19.91 -13.38
C PRO A 226 23.64 18.70 -13.04
N VAL A 227 23.83 17.82 -14.03
CA VAL A 227 24.46 16.48 -13.87
C VAL A 227 25.96 16.53 -13.65
N ASN A 228 26.62 17.63 -14.01
CA ASN A 228 28.05 17.85 -13.79
C ASN A 228 28.30 19.34 -13.51
N PRO A 229 28.93 19.72 -12.38
CA PRO A 229 29.54 21.04 -12.29
C PRO A 229 30.61 21.09 -13.38
N SER A 230 30.60 22.16 -14.19
CA SER A 230 31.67 22.37 -15.17
C SER A 230 33.04 22.36 -14.47
N LYS A 231 34.14 22.16 -15.22
CA LYS A 231 35.52 22.16 -14.68
C LYS A 231 35.89 23.45 -13.90
N SER A 232 35.06 24.49 -13.94
CA SER A 232 35.18 25.74 -13.18
C SER A 232 34.35 25.77 -11.87
N GLY A 233 33.72 24.66 -11.48
CA GLY A 233 32.93 24.55 -10.25
C GLY A 233 31.56 25.25 -10.28
N LYS A 234 31.23 25.96 -11.37
CA LYS A 234 29.91 26.59 -11.56
C LYS A 234 29.07 25.71 -12.47
N SER A 235 28.00 25.16 -11.91
CA SER A 235 27.01 24.41 -12.66
C SER A 235 25.94 25.37 -13.18
N GLU A 236 25.60 25.29 -14.47
CA GLU A 236 24.51 26.11 -15.02
C GLU A 236 23.17 25.73 -14.37
N GLU A 237 22.45 26.72 -13.87
CA GLU A 237 21.12 26.57 -13.27
C GLU A 237 20.17 25.95 -14.29
N THR A 238 19.41 24.91 -13.91
CA THR A 238 18.40 24.33 -14.83
C THR A 238 17.24 25.31 -15.03
N GLN A 239 16.50 25.19 -16.15
CA GLN A 239 15.30 26.00 -16.37
C GLN A 239 14.30 25.88 -15.22
N PHE A 240 14.17 24.69 -14.63
CA PHE A 240 13.30 24.45 -13.49
C PHE A 240 13.75 25.23 -12.24
N GLN A 241 15.05 25.20 -11.94
CA GLN A 241 15.61 25.97 -10.83
C GLN A 241 15.45 27.48 -11.05
N ARG A 242 15.67 27.97 -12.28
CA ARG A 242 15.45 29.37 -12.64
C ARG A 242 14.01 29.80 -12.35
N VAL A 243 13.03 29.03 -12.81
CA VAL A 243 11.61 29.32 -12.57
C VAL A 243 11.30 29.33 -11.07
N CYS A 244 11.79 28.36 -10.30
CA CYS A 244 11.62 28.35 -8.85
C CYS A 244 12.22 29.60 -8.20
N ARG A 245 13.42 30.03 -8.63
CA ARG A 245 14.08 31.24 -8.12
C ARG A 245 13.29 32.51 -8.44
N GLU A 246 12.81 32.67 -9.66
CA GLU A 246 11.98 33.83 -10.07
C GLU A 246 10.65 33.89 -9.30
N LEU A 247 10.10 32.73 -8.93
CA LEU A 247 8.87 32.63 -8.12
C LEU A 247 9.12 32.71 -6.60
N GLY A 248 10.37 32.72 -6.15
CA GLY A 248 10.71 32.69 -4.72
C GLY A 248 10.45 31.34 -4.04
N VAL A 249 10.35 30.25 -4.80
CA VAL A 249 10.09 28.90 -4.30
C VAL A 249 11.39 28.22 -3.90
N THR A 250 11.44 27.68 -2.67
CA THR A 250 12.63 26.98 -2.18
C THR A 250 12.70 25.55 -2.72
N GLY A 251 13.71 25.24 -3.54
CA GLY A 251 13.99 23.88 -3.99
C GLY A 251 14.77 23.06 -2.93
N ILE A 252 14.14 22.04 -2.34
CA ILE A 252 14.76 21.12 -1.39
C ILE A 252 15.04 19.79 -2.09
N ARG A 253 16.28 19.33 -2.01
CA ARG A 253 16.72 18.07 -2.62
C ARG A 253 16.77 16.95 -1.58
N ALA A 254 16.31 15.77 -1.97
CA ALA A 254 16.46 14.58 -1.15
C ALA A 254 17.94 14.25 -0.94
N ASN A 255 18.39 14.23 0.32
CA ASN A 255 19.71 13.74 0.66
C ASN A 255 19.75 12.22 0.79
N SER A 256 18.59 11.60 1.04
CA SER A 256 18.45 10.15 1.22
C SER A 256 17.04 9.65 0.84
N PRO A 257 16.88 8.36 0.47
CA PRO A 257 15.58 7.76 0.10
C PRO A 257 14.54 7.82 1.23
N GLU A 258 14.96 7.78 2.49
CA GLU A 258 14.07 7.73 3.66
C GLU A 258 13.14 8.96 3.77
N ALA A 259 13.49 10.07 3.11
CA ALA A 259 12.72 11.29 3.12
C ALA A 259 11.61 11.35 2.04
N LYS A 260 11.54 10.38 1.11
CA LYS A 260 10.62 10.36 -0.04
C LYS A 260 9.46 9.35 0.09
N GLY A 261 9.38 8.60 1.20
CA GLY A 261 8.39 7.53 1.39
C GLY A 261 6.90 7.92 1.38
N ARG A 262 6.54 9.21 1.20
CA ARG A 262 5.13 9.61 0.97
C ARG A 262 4.77 9.51 -0.51
N VAL A 263 5.50 10.20 -1.37
CA VAL A 263 5.24 10.17 -2.82
C VAL A 263 5.43 8.77 -3.40
N GLU A 264 6.37 7.99 -2.88
CA GLU A 264 6.52 6.57 -3.24
C GLU A 264 5.28 5.72 -2.87
N ARG A 265 4.69 5.95 -1.68
CA ARG A 265 3.44 5.27 -1.29
C ARG A 265 2.26 5.72 -2.14
N THR A 266 2.22 7.01 -2.50
CA THR A 266 1.25 7.54 -3.46
C THR A 266 1.38 6.79 -4.78
N PHE A 267 2.58 6.71 -5.37
CA PHE A 267 2.77 5.97 -6.61
C PHE A 267 2.46 4.49 -6.51
N SER A 268 2.87 3.80 -5.43
CA SER A 268 2.51 2.40 -5.22
C SER A 268 0.99 2.19 -5.22
N THR A 269 0.26 3.13 -4.61
CA THR A 269 -1.21 3.11 -4.61
C THR A 269 -1.77 3.35 -6.01
N LEU A 270 -1.27 4.36 -6.73
CA LEU A 270 -1.73 4.71 -8.07
C LEU A 270 -1.44 3.59 -9.08
N GLN A 271 -0.22 3.06 -9.12
CA GLN A 271 0.18 1.95 -10.00
C GLN A 271 -0.67 0.70 -9.75
N GLY A 272 -1.00 0.41 -8.50
CA GLY A 272 -1.86 -0.73 -8.16
C GLY A 272 -3.35 -0.55 -8.48
N ARG A 273 -3.81 0.68 -8.77
CA ARG A 273 -5.23 1.04 -8.91
C ARG A 273 -5.58 1.61 -10.27
N TRP A 274 -4.94 2.68 -10.70
CA TRP A 274 -5.33 3.45 -11.88
C TRP A 274 -5.37 2.64 -13.16
N PRO A 275 -4.41 1.75 -13.49
CA PRO A 275 -4.54 0.90 -14.68
C PRO A 275 -5.85 0.09 -14.70
N LYS A 276 -6.27 -0.40 -13.52
CA LYS A 276 -7.48 -1.20 -13.34
C LYS A 276 -8.74 -0.34 -13.31
N GLU A 277 -8.69 0.82 -12.66
CA GLU A 277 -9.79 1.80 -12.66
C GLU A 277 -10.01 2.36 -14.08
N PHE A 278 -8.95 2.62 -14.84
CA PHE A 278 -9.00 3.10 -16.22
C PHE A 278 -9.71 2.10 -17.14
N ARG A 279 -9.47 0.80 -16.96
CA ARG A 279 -10.21 -0.25 -17.66
C ARG A 279 -11.72 -0.13 -17.46
N VAL A 280 -12.17 0.05 -16.21
CA VAL A 280 -13.59 0.18 -15.86
C VAL A 280 -14.18 1.52 -16.33
N LEU A 281 -13.39 2.59 -16.26
CA LEU A 281 -13.78 3.93 -16.65
C LEU A 281 -13.69 4.18 -18.17
N GLY A 282 -13.18 3.21 -18.93
CA GLY A 282 -12.99 3.31 -20.38
C GLY A 282 -11.88 4.25 -20.82
N ILE A 283 -10.92 4.57 -19.94
CA ILE A 283 -9.78 5.46 -20.24
C ILE A 283 -8.68 4.63 -20.89
N ARG A 284 -8.36 4.93 -22.15
CA ARG A 284 -7.45 4.10 -22.97
C ARG A 284 -6.15 4.78 -23.33
N ASN A 285 -6.04 6.09 -23.16
CA ASN A 285 -4.86 6.84 -23.56
C ASN A 285 -4.61 8.06 -22.67
N MET A 286 -3.42 8.63 -22.85
CA MET A 286 -2.93 9.81 -22.12
C MET A 286 -3.88 11.01 -22.23
N ALA A 287 -4.44 11.28 -23.41
CA ALA A 287 -5.30 12.44 -23.63
C ALA A 287 -6.61 12.34 -22.84
N GLU A 288 -7.26 11.18 -22.86
CA GLU A 288 -8.46 10.89 -22.06
C GLU A 288 -8.19 10.94 -20.55
N ALA A 289 -7.04 10.42 -20.11
CA ALA A 289 -6.67 10.49 -18.70
C ALA A 289 -6.43 11.93 -18.23
N ASN A 290 -5.75 12.73 -19.04
CA ASN A 290 -5.50 14.13 -18.75
C ASN A 290 -6.79 14.98 -18.77
N SER A 291 -7.75 14.69 -19.66
CA SER A 291 -9.03 15.40 -19.68
C SER A 291 -9.89 15.09 -18.45
N ARG A 292 -9.77 13.88 -17.90
CA ARG A 292 -10.47 13.44 -16.68
C ARG A 292 -9.67 13.63 -15.39
N MET A 293 -8.49 14.25 -15.46
CA MET A 293 -7.61 14.41 -14.31
C MET A 293 -8.31 15.05 -13.09
N PRO A 294 -9.17 16.09 -13.22
CA PRO A 294 -9.87 16.64 -12.06
C PRO A 294 -10.73 15.63 -11.30
N GLU A 295 -11.46 14.76 -12.03
CA GLU A 295 -12.28 13.69 -11.46
C GLU A 295 -11.42 12.64 -10.75
N LEU A 296 -10.34 12.21 -11.42
CA LEU A 296 -9.40 11.22 -10.88
C LEU A 296 -8.75 11.70 -9.59
N LEU A 297 -8.31 12.96 -9.54
CA LEU A 297 -7.73 13.57 -8.36
C LEU A 297 -8.74 13.75 -7.23
N ALA A 298 -9.99 14.12 -7.55
CA ALA A 298 -11.05 14.25 -6.54
C ALA A 298 -11.34 12.89 -5.88
N SER A 299 -11.53 11.84 -6.69
CA SER A 299 -11.75 10.46 -6.22
C SER A 299 -10.59 9.95 -5.36
N TYR A 300 -9.33 10.18 -5.80
CA TYR A 300 -8.16 9.80 -5.02
C TYR A 300 -8.07 10.56 -3.70
N ASN A 301 -8.18 11.89 -3.74
CA ASN A 301 -8.02 12.73 -2.55
C ASN A 301 -9.14 12.49 -1.54
N GLN A 302 -10.36 12.17 -1.96
CA GLN A 302 -11.44 11.80 -1.04
C GLN A 302 -11.10 10.54 -0.22
N GLU A 303 -10.38 9.59 -0.81
CA GLU A 303 -10.06 8.31 -0.17
C GLU A 303 -8.77 8.37 0.67
N PHE A 304 -7.77 9.15 0.23
CA PHE A 304 -6.41 9.08 0.80
C PHE A 304 -5.91 10.37 1.47
N ALA A 305 -6.58 11.50 1.29
CA ALA A 305 -6.17 12.73 1.95
C ALA A 305 -6.41 12.65 3.46
N ILE A 306 -5.56 13.34 4.20
CA ILE A 306 -5.75 13.56 5.63
C ILE A 306 -5.87 15.05 5.92
N ALA A 307 -6.53 15.39 7.03
CA ALA A 307 -6.56 16.76 7.51
C ALA A 307 -5.12 17.23 7.85
N PRO A 308 -4.75 18.47 7.49
CA PRO A 308 -3.49 19.04 7.93
C PRO A 308 -3.52 19.28 9.44
N ALA A 309 -2.34 19.45 10.06
CA ALA A 309 -2.26 19.74 11.48
C ALA A 309 -2.73 21.18 11.80
N ASP A 310 -2.54 22.08 10.84
CA ASP A 310 -3.01 23.47 10.87
C ASP A 310 -3.92 23.71 9.65
N SER A 311 -5.08 24.33 9.88
CA SER A 311 -6.04 24.69 8.84
C SER A 311 -5.59 25.85 7.94
N LYS A 312 -4.49 26.53 8.28
CA LYS A 312 -3.92 27.59 7.48
C LYS A 312 -3.50 27.10 6.09
N ASP A 313 -3.68 27.95 5.10
CA ASP A 313 -3.05 27.80 3.79
C ASP A 313 -1.74 28.62 3.76
N SER A 314 -0.62 27.96 3.49
CA SER A 314 0.71 28.59 3.44
C SER A 314 1.10 29.08 2.05
N HIS A 315 0.27 28.90 1.01
CA HIS A 315 0.56 29.45 -0.31
C HIS A 315 0.68 30.97 -0.27
N ALA A 316 1.69 31.50 -0.94
CA ALA A 316 1.76 32.92 -1.25
C ALA A 316 0.80 33.22 -2.42
N PRO A 317 -0.02 34.29 -2.33
CA PRO A 317 -0.88 34.68 -3.43
C PRO A 317 -0.04 35.11 -4.63
N LEU A 318 -0.54 34.81 -5.82
CA LEU A 318 0.09 35.28 -7.06
C LEU A 318 -0.22 36.77 -7.22
N LEU A 319 0.76 37.63 -6.97
CA LEU A 319 0.64 39.08 -7.11
C LEU A 319 0.45 39.47 -8.59
N GLU A 320 -0.21 40.60 -8.84
CA GLU A 320 -0.54 41.03 -10.21
C GLU A 320 0.72 41.26 -11.06
N GLU A 321 1.76 41.87 -10.49
CA GLU A 321 3.07 42.03 -11.15
C GLU A 321 3.70 40.68 -11.55
N THR A 322 3.50 39.63 -10.74
CA THR A 322 3.98 38.28 -11.06
C THR A 322 3.11 37.63 -12.14
N LYS A 323 1.79 37.86 -12.14
CA LYS A 323 0.88 37.37 -13.19
C LYS A 323 1.25 37.94 -14.55
N GLU A 324 1.49 39.24 -14.64
CA GLU A 324 1.89 39.91 -15.89
C GLU A 324 3.18 39.33 -16.49
N ARG A 325 4.06 38.81 -15.63
CA ARG A 325 5.34 38.21 -16.01
C ARG A 325 5.31 36.69 -16.04
N ILE A 326 4.20 36.02 -15.74
CA ILE A 326 4.17 34.58 -15.53
C ILE A 326 4.60 33.81 -16.79
N GLU A 327 4.11 34.23 -17.95
CA GLU A 327 4.49 33.64 -19.24
C GLU A 327 5.99 33.80 -19.50
N GLN A 328 6.56 34.96 -19.16
CA GLN A 328 8.00 35.22 -19.30
C GLN A 328 8.83 34.39 -18.33
N ILE A 329 8.33 34.21 -17.10
CA ILE A 329 8.96 33.37 -16.07
C ILE A 329 9.03 31.94 -16.58
N PHE A 330 7.93 31.37 -17.07
CA PHE A 330 7.87 29.98 -17.55
C PHE A 330 8.47 29.77 -18.96
N ALA A 331 8.73 30.84 -19.73
CA ALA A 331 9.37 30.74 -21.04
C ALA A 331 10.76 30.10 -20.96
N ARG A 332 11.21 29.47 -22.05
CA ARG A 332 12.55 28.87 -22.11
C ARG A 332 13.61 29.94 -22.34
N TRP A 333 14.57 30.05 -21.42
CA TRP A 333 15.62 31.06 -21.50
C TRP A 333 16.92 30.48 -22.04
N HIS A 334 17.61 31.25 -22.89
CA HIS A 334 18.88 30.83 -23.47
C HIS A 334 19.89 31.97 -23.40
N THR A 335 20.96 31.79 -22.62
CA THR A 335 22.10 32.70 -22.65
C THR A 335 22.85 32.53 -23.97
N ARG A 336 23.04 33.62 -24.71
CA ARG A 336 23.74 33.65 -25.99
C ARG A 336 24.65 34.86 -26.06
N MET A 337 25.75 34.72 -26.80
CA MET A 337 26.61 35.85 -27.11
C MET A 337 26.06 36.59 -28.33
N ILE A 338 25.95 37.90 -28.23
CA ILE A 338 25.62 38.77 -29.37
C ILE A 338 26.89 38.91 -30.22
N SER A 339 26.75 38.67 -31.53
CA SER A 339 27.87 38.82 -32.46
C SER A 339 28.26 40.29 -32.61
N ARG A 340 29.46 40.56 -33.17
CA ARG A 340 29.87 41.93 -33.53
C ARG A 340 28.93 42.60 -34.52
N ASN A 341 28.14 41.81 -35.26
CA ASN A 341 27.14 42.28 -36.22
C ASN A 341 25.74 42.39 -35.59
N LEU A 342 25.63 42.37 -34.26
CA LEU A 342 24.36 42.44 -33.51
C LEU A 342 23.37 41.30 -33.82
N THR A 343 23.88 40.13 -34.20
CA THR A 343 23.07 38.93 -34.46
C THR A 343 23.22 37.90 -33.35
N VAL A 344 22.16 37.11 -33.11
CA VAL A 344 22.12 36.01 -32.16
C VAL A 344 21.76 34.73 -32.90
N SER A 345 22.58 33.68 -32.76
CA SER A 345 22.28 32.36 -33.32
C SER A 345 21.57 31.46 -32.29
N TYR A 346 20.60 30.68 -32.76
CA TYR A 346 19.83 29.76 -31.94
C TYR A 346 19.57 28.45 -32.68
N GLY A 347 20.09 27.36 -32.12
CA GLY A 347 20.06 26.03 -32.76
C GLY A 347 21.20 25.84 -33.77
N SER A 348 21.23 24.67 -34.40
CA SER A 348 22.13 24.37 -35.51
C SER A 348 21.53 24.92 -36.81
N LYS A 349 21.56 26.25 -36.98
CA LYS A 349 21.47 26.93 -38.27
C LYS A 349 22.32 28.19 -38.26
#